data_AF-A0A7R9C9C8-F1
#
_entry.id   AF-A0A7R9C9C8-F1
#
_cell.length_a   1.000
_cell.length_b   1.000
_cell.length_c   1.000
_cell.angle_alpha   90.00
_cell.angle_beta   90.00
_cell.angle_gamma   90.00
#
_symmetry.space_group_name_H-M   'P 1'
#
loop_
_entity.id
_entity.type
_entity.pdbx_description
1 polymer ?
#
loop_
_entity_poly.entity_id
_entity_poly.type
_entity_poly.pdbx_seq_one_letter_code
_entity_poly.pdbx_strand_id
1 'polypeptide(L)'
;MKLKKSKIILLAGAITIATSPITIISLSCNDKKYNETAINYSTKDITFPTEDKTKNIDSILDDADINMFYAPGVQPFYETIRLAMLAKKQVMYYYSPEVHGMDFHNIIQKDTFEDFLQNQRKNEGKTEEEKAEIDALQKASHVISIPGKFFSSTVWDHVANAIKEGIKKYPNKKINVWVNSYHVLNKVWYQLAELNNVNMIALNDASSMLKNYHNDFEKAVKYYINQDTHKLAKMPITYSWSTCSYILMPNIMEKFHAFYNDLDEVLYFQKLGLNIKPYSYDKGYEIKNALFTARDKNNKRLSVEWWSKITGQDWKKEVKKVKDQKAKNGKKSLIYLGSSAEFVDVEKNHLLSLVNKYGKTHNIFYKGHPGIVHLEKWFEQEVNGKKELSYYDVFLKKQNEISIDENEQITTLFNQISSEELTTNHKDDPYFEKFDKWASAIRHTTALQKMLETNKIEDLALAGDSPEKLGKQNDIIAGDDEDKTTSAWIEFKKFVGYNG
;
A
#
# COMPACT_ATOMS: atom_id res chain seq x y z
N MET A 1 26.77 43.06 -70.12
CA MET A 1 27.33 44.36 -69.72
C MET A 1 26.21 45.39 -69.67
N LYS A 2 26.14 46.21 -68.61
CA LYS A 2 25.15 47.28 -68.31
C LYS A 2 23.78 46.80 -67.80
N LEU A 3 23.08 47.46 -66.87
CA LEU A 3 23.38 48.48 -65.85
C LEU A 3 22.10 48.57 -64.98
N LYS A 4 22.31 48.70 -63.66
CA LYS A 4 21.54 49.42 -62.62
C LYS A 4 20.12 49.96 -62.95
N LYS A 5 19.21 49.76 -61.99
CA LYS A 5 18.40 50.86 -61.42
C LYS A 5 18.44 50.86 -59.89
N SER A 6 18.44 52.07 -59.35
CA SER A 6 18.76 52.46 -57.99
C SER A 6 17.51 52.77 -57.16
N LYS A 7 17.65 52.58 -55.83
CA LYS A 7 17.12 53.33 -54.66
C LYS A 7 15.64 53.76 -54.66
N ILE A 8 14.95 53.43 -53.56
CA ILE A 8 14.41 54.39 -52.58
C ILE A 8 14.54 53.76 -51.18
N ILE A 9 15.09 54.55 -50.25
CA ILE A 9 15.06 54.34 -48.79
C ILE A 9 13.98 55.28 -48.25
N LEU A 10 13.12 54.80 -47.35
CA LEU A 10 12.60 55.64 -46.27
C LEU A 10 12.20 54.80 -45.05
N LEU A 11 12.72 55.23 -43.91
CA LEU A 11 12.60 54.68 -42.56
C LEU A 11 11.17 54.81 -42.02
N ALA A 12 10.73 53.81 -41.25
CA ALA A 12 9.98 54.01 -40.02
C ALA A 12 10.41 52.92 -39.03
N GLY A 13 10.95 53.34 -37.89
CA GLY A 13 11.42 52.43 -36.85
C GLY A 13 10.27 51.74 -36.13
N ALA A 14 10.45 50.46 -35.86
CA ALA A 14 9.76 49.75 -34.79
C ALA A 14 10.75 48.71 -34.25
N ILE A 15 11.05 48.81 -32.95
CA ILE A 15 11.80 47.82 -32.20
C ILE A 15 10.94 46.55 -32.13
N THR A 16 11.26 45.54 -32.93
CA THR A 16 10.64 44.22 -32.83
C THR A 16 11.53 43.31 -31.99
N ILE A 17 11.00 42.96 -30.83
CA ILE A 17 11.51 41.92 -29.93
C ILE A 17 11.67 40.64 -30.75
N ALA A 18 12.91 40.15 -30.84
CA ALA A 18 13.20 38.87 -31.48
C ALA A 18 12.70 37.74 -30.58
N THR A 19 11.42 37.39 -30.71
CA THR A 19 10.91 36.10 -30.25
C THR A 19 11.40 35.05 -31.23
N SER A 20 12.48 34.35 -30.88
CA SER A 20 12.86 33.13 -31.59
C SER A 20 11.70 32.14 -31.48
N PRO A 21 11.19 31.60 -32.61
CA PRO A 21 10.05 30.70 -32.58
C PRO A 21 10.48 29.40 -31.88
N ILE A 22 9.75 29.07 -30.81
CA ILE A 22 9.73 27.73 -30.24
C ILE A 22 9.41 26.79 -31.39
N THR A 23 10.41 26.04 -31.82
CA THR A 23 10.20 24.94 -32.76
C THR A 23 9.45 23.87 -31.98
N ILE A 24 8.12 23.89 -32.09
CA ILE A 24 7.29 22.74 -31.77
C ILE A 24 7.72 21.68 -32.77
N ILE A 25 8.56 20.74 -32.34
CA ILE A 25 8.74 19.47 -33.04
C ILE A 25 7.38 18.79 -32.93
N SER A 26 6.52 19.00 -33.93
CA SER A 26 5.47 18.05 -34.21
C SER A 26 6.18 16.74 -34.53
N LEU A 27 5.95 15.73 -33.70
CA LEU A 27 6.19 14.35 -34.11
C LEU A 27 5.15 14.05 -35.20
N SER A 28 5.39 14.52 -36.42
CA SER A 28 4.79 13.91 -37.59
C SER A 28 5.28 12.47 -37.57
N CYS A 29 4.35 11.52 -37.39
CA CYS A 29 4.56 10.14 -37.76
C CYS A 29 4.90 10.09 -39.24
N ASN A 30 6.17 10.28 -39.58
CA ASN A 30 6.69 9.74 -40.82
C ASN A 30 6.71 8.24 -40.61
N ASP A 31 6.02 7.52 -41.48
CA ASP A 31 6.10 6.07 -41.67
C ASP A 31 7.56 5.67 -41.96
N LYS A 32 8.37 5.64 -40.91
CA LYS A 32 9.64 4.92 -40.92
C LYS A 32 9.28 3.45 -40.99
N LYS A 33 9.76 2.77 -42.03
CA LYS A 33 9.74 1.30 -42.12
C LYS A 33 10.12 0.73 -40.74
N TYR A 34 9.13 0.10 -40.12
CA TYR A 34 9.27 -0.45 -38.78
C TYR A 34 10.13 -1.71 -38.88
N ASN A 35 11.41 -1.59 -38.52
CA ASN A 35 12.21 -2.76 -38.18
C ASN A 35 11.85 -3.11 -36.74
N GLU A 36 11.42 -4.34 -36.50
CA GLU A 36 11.17 -4.88 -35.16
C GLU A 36 12.26 -4.43 -34.19
N THR A 37 11.92 -3.54 -33.26
CA THR A 37 12.87 -3.03 -32.28
C THR A 37 12.98 -4.10 -31.20
N ALA A 38 14.22 -4.54 -30.90
CA ALA A 38 14.45 -5.44 -29.78
C ALA A 38 13.95 -4.77 -28.50
N ILE A 39 13.18 -5.50 -27.69
CA ILE A 39 12.76 -5.04 -26.37
C ILE A 39 14.02 -4.88 -25.54
N ASN A 40 14.29 -3.65 -25.09
CA ASN A 40 15.42 -3.38 -24.21
C ASN A 40 15.10 -3.92 -22.82
N TYR A 41 15.58 -5.13 -22.54
CA TYR A 41 15.76 -5.60 -21.18
C TYR A 41 17.16 -5.19 -20.77
N SER A 42 17.31 -4.15 -19.96
CA SER A 42 18.52 -4.11 -19.14
C SER A 42 18.19 -4.32 -17.69
N THR A 43 18.91 -5.31 -17.19
CA THR A 43 18.92 -5.84 -15.84
C THR A 43 20.11 -5.27 -15.08
N LYS A 44 20.83 -4.29 -15.66
CA LYS A 44 22.21 -4.00 -15.26
C LYS A 44 22.36 -3.35 -13.89
N ASP A 45 21.29 -2.79 -13.31
CA ASP A 45 21.43 -1.98 -12.11
C ASP A 45 20.29 -2.17 -11.08
N ILE A 46 19.40 -3.17 -11.21
CA ILE A 46 18.33 -3.37 -10.21
C ILE A 46 18.18 -4.84 -9.88
N THR A 47 18.10 -5.12 -8.58
CA THR A 47 17.77 -6.43 -8.02
C THR A 47 16.25 -6.62 -8.05
N PHE A 48 15.77 -7.31 -9.07
CA PHE A 48 14.34 -7.64 -9.16
C PHE A 48 13.92 -8.74 -8.19
N PRO A 49 12.63 -8.79 -7.82
CA PRO A 49 12.03 -9.95 -7.20
C PRO A 49 12.26 -11.20 -8.04
N THR A 50 12.53 -12.33 -7.37
CA THR A 50 12.81 -13.62 -8.00
C THR A 50 11.95 -14.71 -7.39
N GLU A 51 11.84 -15.85 -8.09
CA GLU A 51 11.13 -17.04 -7.60
C GLU A 51 11.71 -17.59 -6.28
N ASP A 52 12.95 -17.21 -5.94
CA ASP A 52 13.63 -17.58 -4.70
C ASP A 52 12.97 -16.97 -3.43
N LYS A 53 11.94 -16.12 -3.54
CA LYS A 53 11.18 -15.49 -2.43
C LYS A 53 12.00 -14.68 -1.40
N THR A 54 13.33 -14.71 -1.48
CA THR A 54 14.26 -13.96 -0.65
C THR A 54 14.33 -12.48 -1.05
N LYS A 55 13.89 -12.16 -2.28
CA LYS A 55 13.93 -10.82 -2.87
C LYS A 55 12.53 -10.37 -3.23
N ASN A 56 12.11 -9.27 -2.62
CA ASN A 56 10.80 -8.64 -2.78
C ASN A 56 11.00 -7.19 -3.25
N ILE A 57 9.90 -6.48 -3.53
CA ILE A 57 9.96 -5.10 -4.04
C ILE A 57 10.75 -4.13 -3.13
N ASP A 58 10.72 -4.33 -1.81
CA ASP A 58 11.48 -3.53 -0.85
C ASP A 58 12.99 -3.74 -0.96
N SER A 59 13.46 -4.86 -1.54
CA SER A 59 14.89 -5.09 -1.80
C SER A 59 15.49 -4.09 -2.78
N ILE A 60 14.67 -3.50 -3.67
CA ILE A 60 15.10 -2.48 -4.65
C ILE A 60 15.54 -1.18 -3.98
N LEU A 61 15.06 -0.91 -2.75
CA LEU A 61 15.38 0.31 -2.01
C LEU A 61 16.89 0.47 -1.77
N ASP A 62 17.57 -0.65 -1.53
CA ASP A 62 18.99 -0.69 -1.16
C ASP A 62 19.92 -0.54 -2.37
N ASP A 63 19.41 -0.75 -3.59
CA ASP A 63 20.17 -0.63 -4.83
C ASP A 63 20.45 0.84 -5.21
N ALA A 64 19.72 1.80 -4.65
CA ALA A 64 19.88 3.23 -4.93
C ALA A 64 20.48 3.99 -3.75
N ASP A 65 21.20 5.08 -4.04
CA ASP A 65 21.69 5.99 -3.02
C ASP A 65 20.56 6.88 -2.48
N ILE A 66 19.62 7.24 -3.37
CA ILE A 66 18.49 8.11 -3.08
C ILE A 66 17.22 7.48 -3.60
N ASN A 67 16.22 7.34 -2.72
CA ASN A 67 14.87 6.98 -3.11
C ASN A 67 13.97 8.23 -3.05
N MET A 68 13.38 8.61 -4.18
CA MET A 68 12.45 9.73 -4.29
C MET A 68 11.03 9.18 -4.45
N PHE A 69 10.11 9.51 -3.55
CA PHE A 69 8.76 8.93 -3.53
C PHE A 69 7.68 9.95 -3.82
N TYR A 70 6.74 9.60 -4.69
CA TYR A 70 5.47 10.31 -4.82
C TYR A 70 4.38 9.43 -5.44
N ALA A 71 3.25 9.26 -4.76
CA ALA A 71 2.10 8.54 -5.29
C ALA A 71 0.78 9.21 -4.85
N PRO A 72 -0.08 9.63 -5.80
CA PRO A 72 -1.37 10.28 -5.52
C PRO A 72 -2.55 9.30 -5.45
N GLY A 73 -2.32 7.99 -5.58
CA GLY A 73 -3.35 6.97 -5.38
C GLY A 73 -3.36 6.53 -3.93
N VAL A 74 -4.54 6.21 -3.37
CA VAL A 74 -4.67 5.88 -1.93
C VAL A 74 -3.78 4.71 -1.52
N GLN A 75 -3.86 3.58 -2.24
CA GLN A 75 -3.04 2.41 -1.94
C GLN A 75 -1.54 2.69 -2.13
N PRO A 76 -1.06 3.15 -3.30
CA PRO A 76 0.37 3.38 -3.51
C PRO A 76 0.92 4.53 -2.63
N PHE A 77 0.09 5.48 -2.19
CA PHE A 77 0.48 6.47 -1.20
C PHE A 77 0.93 5.80 0.10
N TYR A 78 0.08 4.95 0.69
CA TYR A 78 0.46 4.25 1.91
C TYR A 78 1.63 3.29 1.69
N GLU A 79 1.71 2.60 0.54
CA GLU A 79 2.84 1.73 0.21
C GLU A 79 4.16 2.50 0.11
N THR A 80 4.17 3.69 -0.51
CA THR A 80 5.38 4.51 -0.59
C THR A 80 5.82 5.04 0.78
N ILE A 81 4.90 5.33 1.71
CA ILE A 81 5.28 5.64 3.11
C ILE A 81 5.98 4.43 3.73
N ARG A 82 5.42 3.23 3.58
CA ARG A 82 6.03 2.00 4.12
C ARG A 82 7.41 1.74 3.55
N LEU A 83 7.56 1.87 2.23
CA LEU A 83 8.84 1.71 1.53
C LEU A 83 9.86 2.78 1.97
N ALA A 84 9.45 4.04 2.09
CA ALA A 84 10.30 5.10 2.62
C ALA A 84 10.77 4.79 4.05
N MET A 85 9.90 4.21 4.88
CA MET A 85 10.25 3.78 6.23
C MET A 85 11.23 2.59 6.27
N LEU A 86 11.19 1.73 5.24
CA LEU A 86 12.07 0.56 5.09
C LEU A 86 13.42 0.89 4.46
N ALA A 87 13.53 2.01 3.72
CA ALA A 87 14.74 2.38 3.01
C ALA A 87 15.92 2.61 3.96
N LYS A 88 17.12 2.12 3.60
CA LYS A 88 18.32 2.26 4.45
C LYS A 88 19.10 3.55 4.21
N LYS A 89 19.04 4.10 3.00
CA LYS A 89 19.81 5.28 2.56
C LYS A 89 18.95 6.53 2.45
N GLN A 90 19.31 7.50 1.62
CA GLN A 90 18.63 8.79 1.55
C GLN A 90 17.20 8.65 0.98
N VAL A 91 16.26 9.36 1.60
CA VAL A 91 14.85 9.41 1.17
C VAL A 91 14.42 10.84 0.93
N MET A 92 13.87 11.13 -0.25
CA MET A 92 13.14 12.35 -0.56
C MET A 92 11.66 12.00 -0.72
N TYR A 93 10.85 12.27 0.30
CA TYR A 93 9.43 11.94 0.26
C TYR A 93 8.60 13.17 -0.10
N TYR A 94 7.92 13.15 -1.23
CA TYR A 94 7.07 14.25 -1.69
C TYR A 94 5.60 13.94 -1.41
N TYR A 95 4.84 14.95 -0.99
CA TYR A 95 3.39 14.84 -0.81
C TYR A 95 2.71 16.19 -1.11
N SER A 96 1.39 16.16 -1.30
CA SER A 96 0.62 17.31 -1.80
C SER A 96 -0.66 17.48 -0.95
N PRO A 97 -0.57 18.13 0.23
CA PRO A 97 -1.64 18.11 1.23
C PRO A 97 -2.86 18.97 0.87
N GLU A 98 -2.75 19.87 -0.11
CA GLU A 98 -3.79 20.83 -0.49
C GLU A 98 -4.61 20.43 -1.72
N VAL A 99 -4.24 19.32 -2.38
CA VAL A 99 -4.87 18.91 -3.64
C VAL A 99 -6.27 18.34 -3.37
N HIS A 100 -7.27 18.89 -4.06
CA HIS A 100 -8.66 18.42 -3.94
C HIS A 100 -8.79 16.94 -4.35
N GLY A 101 -9.46 16.15 -3.52
CA GLY A 101 -9.63 14.70 -3.74
C GLY A 101 -8.43 13.87 -3.29
N MET A 102 -7.40 14.50 -2.71
CA MET A 102 -6.23 13.84 -2.13
C MET A 102 -6.10 14.16 -0.64
N ASP A 103 -7.23 14.28 0.08
CA ASP A 103 -7.24 14.66 1.50
C ASP A 103 -6.41 13.69 2.35
N PHE A 104 -6.26 12.43 1.94
CA PHE A 104 -5.39 11.47 2.61
C PHE A 104 -3.89 11.85 2.59
N HIS A 105 -3.45 12.82 1.79
CA HIS A 105 -2.09 13.38 1.88
C HIS A 105 -1.92 14.36 3.04
N ASN A 106 -3.00 14.98 3.53
CA ASN A 106 -2.94 15.97 4.60
C ASN A 106 -2.58 15.37 5.98
N ILE A 107 -2.63 14.05 6.09
CA ILE A 107 -2.46 13.33 7.36
C ILE A 107 -1.00 13.22 7.79
N ILE A 108 -0.06 13.43 6.85
CA ILE A 108 1.37 13.28 7.10
C ILE A 108 1.83 14.30 8.16
N GLN A 109 2.39 13.79 9.25
CA GLN A 109 3.10 14.57 10.24
C GLN A 109 4.53 14.81 9.74
N LYS A 110 4.69 15.86 8.92
CA LYS A 110 5.93 16.16 8.17
C LYS A 110 7.18 16.09 9.03
N ASP A 111 7.22 16.85 10.12
CA ASP A 111 8.42 16.99 10.95
C ASP A 111 8.76 15.68 11.67
N THR A 112 7.74 14.94 12.12
CA THR A 112 7.89 13.62 12.71
C THR A 112 8.43 12.61 11.70
N PHE A 113 7.95 12.65 10.46
CA PHE A 113 8.41 11.75 9.42
C PHE A 113 9.84 12.09 8.98
N GLU A 114 10.18 13.36 8.89
CA GLU A 114 11.55 13.81 8.59
C GLU A 114 12.52 13.40 9.70
N ASP A 115 12.18 13.60 10.98
CA ASP A 115 12.99 13.12 12.10
C ASP A 115 13.18 11.60 12.05
N PHE A 116 12.11 10.84 11.78
CA PHE A 116 12.21 9.40 11.63
C PHE A 116 13.24 9.01 10.57
N LEU A 117 13.14 9.61 9.38
CA LEU A 117 14.04 9.32 8.26
C LEU A 117 15.48 9.72 8.57
N GLN A 118 15.71 10.84 9.26
CA GLN A 118 17.06 11.33 9.54
C GLN A 118 17.72 10.64 10.71
N ASN A 119 16.95 10.27 11.75
CA ASN A 119 17.50 9.99 13.07
C ASN A 119 17.08 8.66 13.68
N GLN A 120 16.03 8.00 13.20
CA GLN A 120 15.43 6.86 13.92
C GLN A 120 15.60 5.52 13.21
N ARG A 121 15.90 5.55 11.91
CA ARG A 121 16.19 4.34 11.14
C ARG A 121 17.42 3.62 11.68
N LYS A 122 17.39 2.30 11.61
CA LYS A 122 18.52 1.47 11.99
C LYS A 122 19.62 1.59 10.92
N ASN A 123 20.87 1.75 11.36
CA ASN A 123 22.02 1.66 10.47
C ASN A 123 22.49 0.20 10.41
N GLU A 124 22.48 -0.38 9.21
CA GLU A 124 22.83 -1.78 8.96
C GLU A 124 24.16 -1.93 8.21
N GLY A 125 24.99 -0.89 8.18
CA GLY A 125 26.36 -0.95 7.63
C GLY A 125 27.21 -2.01 8.33
N LYS A 126 27.98 -2.77 7.55
CA LYS A 126 28.82 -3.88 8.04
C LYS A 126 30.21 -3.40 8.45
N THR A 127 30.72 -2.35 7.80
CA THR A 127 31.97 -1.67 8.17
C THR A 127 31.71 -0.29 8.77
N GLU A 128 32.71 0.30 9.42
CA GLU A 128 32.60 1.67 9.94
C GLU A 128 32.49 2.70 8.81
N GLU A 129 33.13 2.48 7.66
CA GLU A 129 32.94 3.37 6.50
C GLU A 129 31.51 3.28 5.95
N GLU A 130 30.97 2.07 5.80
CA GLU A 130 29.60 1.86 5.34
C GLU A 130 28.58 2.48 6.29
N LYS A 131 28.78 2.35 7.61
CA LYS A 131 27.92 2.98 8.61
C LYS A 131 27.97 4.50 8.48
N ALA A 132 29.16 5.09 8.38
CA ALA A 132 29.30 6.54 8.25
C ALA A 132 28.64 7.07 6.96
N GLU A 133 28.76 6.35 5.85
CA GLU A 133 28.09 6.69 4.60
C GLU A 133 26.56 6.61 4.74
N ILE A 134 26.04 5.51 5.31
CA ILE A 134 24.61 5.33 5.53
C ILE A 134 24.06 6.44 6.43
N ASP A 135 24.72 6.76 7.54
CA ASP A 135 24.29 7.82 8.46
C ASP A 135 24.24 9.19 7.77
N ALA A 136 25.25 9.51 6.93
CA ALA A 136 25.27 10.75 6.18
C ALA A 136 24.10 10.82 5.18
N LEU A 137 23.82 9.72 4.47
CA LEU A 137 22.69 9.63 3.55
C LEU A 137 21.34 9.71 4.28
N GLN A 138 21.21 9.07 5.43
CA GLN A 138 19.99 9.14 6.23
C GLN A 138 19.72 10.56 6.70
N LYS A 139 20.71 11.26 7.26
CA LYS A 139 20.62 12.67 7.67
C LYS A 139 20.27 13.64 6.56
N ALA A 140 20.59 13.30 5.31
CA ALA A 140 20.24 14.09 4.13
C ALA A 140 18.81 13.84 3.62
N SER A 141 17.99 13.06 4.34
CA SER A 141 16.60 12.76 3.96
C SER A 141 15.66 13.92 4.27
N HIS A 142 14.60 14.07 3.48
CA HIS A 142 13.65 15.18 3.58
C HIS A 142 12.22 14.74 3.26
N VAL A 143 11.26 15.39 3.93
CA VAL A 143 9.83 15.28 3.65
C VAL A 143 9.33 16.61 3.11
N ILE A 144 8.89 16.62 1.85
CA ILE A 144 8.68 17.81 1.05
C ILE A 144 7.20 17.95 0.70
N SER A 145 6.57 19.01 1.22
CA SER A 145 5.22 19.39 0.85
C SER A 145 5.24 20.19 -0.44
N ILE A 146 4.47 19.76 -1.44
CA ILE A 146 4.26 20.48 -2.70
C ILE A 146 2.89 21.17 -2.65
N PRO A 147 2.85 22.51 -2.59
CA PRO A 147 1.59 23.25 -2.53
C PRO A 147 0.87 23.22 -3.88
N GLY A 148 -0.46 23.26 -3.83
CA GLY A 148 -1.31 23.26 -5.01
C GLY A 148 -2.68 22.63 -4.76
N LYS A 149 -3.72 23.21 -5.35
CA LYS A 149 -5.12 22.77 -5.16
C LYS A 149 -5.63 21.86 -6.28
N PHE A 150 -5.12 22.05 -7.49
CA PHE A 150 -5.60 21.34 -8.68
C PHE A 150 -4.75 20.10 -8.93
N PHE A 151 -5.40 18.94 -9.09
CA PHE A 151 -4.72 17.67 -9.31
C PHE A 151 -3.78 17.74 -10.51
N SER A 152 -4.28 18.16 -11.68
CA SER A 152 -3.51 18.13 -12.92
C SER A 152 -2.22 18.95 -12.85
N SER A 153 -2.29 20.24 -12.49
CA SER A 153 -1.08 21.09 -12.43
C SER A 153 -0.14 20.65 -11.31
N THR A 154 -0.66 20.20 -10.17
CA THR A 154 0.18 19.86 -9.02
C THR A 154 0.89 18.53 -9.22
N VAL A 155 0.13 17.47 -9.52
CA VAL A 155 0.65 16.09 -9.70
C VAL A 155 1.48 15.99 -10.97
N TRP A 156 1.02 16.57 -12.08
CA TRP A 156 1.69 16.39 -13.36
C TRP A 156 2.84 17.34 -13.61
N ASP A 157 2.78 18.58 -13.09
CA ASP A 157 3.81 19.58 -13.36
C ASP A 157 4.62 19.94 -12.12
N HIS A 158 4.01 20.39 -11.03
CA HIS A 158 4.77 20.90 -9.87
C HIS A 158 5.63 19.81 -9.22
N VAL A 159 5.04 18.65 -8.95
CA VAL A 159 5.74 17.53 -8.32
C VAL A 159 6.81 16.96 -9.25
N ALA A 160 6.47 16.74 -10.53
CA ALA A 160 7.41 16.20 -11.51
C ALA A 160 8.64 17.12 -11.67
N ASN A 161 8.42 18.44 -11.70
CA ASN A 161 9.51 19.42 -11.74
C ASN A 161 10.30 19.46 -10.43
N ALA A 162 9.66 19.36 -9.26
CA ALA A 162 10.36 19.30 -7.98
C ALA A 162 11.30 18.08 -7.90
N ILE A 163 10.84 16.91 -8.34
CA ILE A 163 11.67 15.70 -8.43
C ILE A 163 12.81 15.89 -9.44
N LYS A 164 12.53 16.47 -10.61
CA LYS A 164 13.54 16.78 -11.63
C LYS A 164 14.65 17.69 -11.09
N GLU A 165 14.29 18.75 -10.35
CA GLU A 165 15.26 19.64 -9.70
C GLU A 165 16.01 18.93 -8.57
N GLY A 166 15.35 18.03 -7.84
CA GLY A 166 15.99 17.15 -6.87
C GLY A 166 17.08 16.27 -7.50
N ILE A 167 16.78 15.62 -8.63
CA ILE A 167 17.72 14.75 -9.36
C ILE A 167 18.96 15.52 -9.81
N LYS A 168 18.80 16.75 -10.32
CA LYS A 168 19.91 17.59 -10.80
C LYS A 168 20.94 17.92 -9.74
N LYS A 169 20.57 17.92 -8.45
CA LYS A 169 21.48 18.16 -7.34
C LYS A 169 22.44 16.99 -7.08
N TYR A 170 22.15 15.80 -7.63
CA TYR A 170 22.88 14.57 -7.34
C TYR A 170 23.28 13.81 -8.62
N PRO A 171 24.07 14.41 -9.53
CA PRO A 171 24.38 13.81 -10.84
C PRO A 171 25.17 12.49 -10.76
N ASN A 172 25.89 12.26 -9.65
CA ASN A 172 26.75 11.08 -9.45
C ASN A 172 26.11 10.03 -8.53
N LYS A 173 24.85 10.21 -8.13
CA LYS A 173 24.13 9.27 -7.27
C LYS A 173 23.15 8.46 -8.08
N LYS A 174 22.99 7.19 -7.73
CA LYS A 174 21.94 6.33 -8.29
C LYS A 174 20.62 6.63 -7.59
N ILE A 175 19.59 6.95 -8.37
CA ILE A 175 18.32 7.45 -7.87
C ILE A 175 17.19 6.53 -8.33
N ASN A 176 16.38 6.05 -7.40
CA ASN A 176 15.11 5.43 -7.71
C ASN A 176 14.00 6.46 -7.52
N VAL A 177 13.15 6.63 -8.52
CA VAL A 177 11.95 7.47 -8.46
C VAL A 177 10.73 6.57 -8.41
N TRP A 178 10.10 6.50 -7.25
CA TRP A 178 8.95 5.65 -6.94
C TRP A 178 7.65 6.39 -7.19
N VAL A 179 6.83 5.86 -8.09
CA VAL A 179 5.66 6.53 -8.65
C VAL A 179 4.47 5.59 -8.78
N ASN A 180 3.30 6.17 -9.05
CA ASN A 180 2.14 5.40 -9.49
C ASN A 180 2.31 4.96 -10.96
N SER A 181 1.82 3.78 -11.32
CA SER A 181 1.98 3.14 -12.62
C SER A 181 1.43 3.94 -13.80
N TYR A 182 0.45 4.82 -13.57
CA TYR A 182 -0.08 5.68 -14.63
C TYR A 182 0.61 7.04 -14.72
N HIS A 183 1.60 7.37 -13.89
CA HIS A 183 2.32 8.65 -14.00
C HIS A 183 3.02 8.85 -15.33
N VAL A 184 3.39 7.75 -15.99
CA VAL A 184 3.98 7.75 -17.34
C VAL A 184 3.07 8.32 -18.42
N LEU A 185 1.79 8.57 -18.13
CA LEU A 185 0.88 9.22 -19.05
C LEU A 185 1.24 10.70 -19.30
N ASN A 186 2.02 11.32 -18.40
CA ASN A 186 2.48 12.68 -18.58
C ASN A 186 3.95 12.72 -19.05
N LYS A 187 4.24 13.68 -19.92
CA LYS A 187 5.55 13.79 -20.57
C LYS A 187 6.71 14.02 -19.63
N VAL A 188 6.52 14.83 -18.60
CA VAL A 188 7.59 15.20 -17.67
C VAL A 188 8.06 13.96 -16.90
N TRP A 189 7.15 13.05 -16.56
CA TRP A 189 7.45 11.86 -15.76
C TRP A 189 8.27 10.81 -16.51
N TYR A 190 7.88 10.44 -17.74
CA TYR A 190 8.68 9.44 -18.47
C TYR A 190 10.06 9.98 -18.86
N GLN A 191 10.20 11.29 -19.08
CA GLN A 191 11.51 11.91 -19.35
C GLN A 191 12.50 11.75 -18.19
N LEU A 192 12.03 11.48 -16.96
CA LEU A 192 12.91 11.14 -15.85
C LEU A 192 13.60 9.78 -16.06
N ALA A 193 12.95 8.80 -16.69
CA ALA A 193 13.54 7.50 -17.03
C ALA A 193 14.62 7.60 -18.13
N GLU A 194 14.70 8.72 -18.85
CA GLU A 194 15.77 8.96 -19.85
C GLU A 194 17.08 9.41 -19.19
N LEU A 195 17.06 9.78 -17.91
CA LEU A 195 18.25 10.24 -17.19
C LEU A 195 19.16 9.07 -16.80
N ASN A 196 20.47 9.25 -16.99
CA ASN A 196 21.43 8.16 -16.87
C ASN A 196 21.52 7.55 -15.46
N ASN A 197 21.28 8.34 -14.42
CA ASN A 197 21.40 7.93 -13.03
C ASN A 197 20.05 7.63 -12.36
N VAL A 198 18.96 7.55 -13.13
CA VAL A 198 17.60 7.39 -12.61
C VAL A 198 16.99 6.06 -13.06
N ASN A 199 16.39 5.34 -12.12
CA ASN A 199 15.43 4.28 -12.40
C ASN A 199 14.04 4.73 -11.97
N MET A 200 13.05 4.56 -12.84
CA MET A 200 11.65 4.81 -12.53
C MET A 200 10.99 3.51 -12.06
N ILE A 201 10.48 3.50 -10.83
CA ILE A 201 9.85 2.35 -10.19
C ILE A 201 8.36 2.65 -10.02
N ALA A 202 7.53 2.05 -10.84
CA ALA A 202 6.09 2.23 -10.84
C ALA A 202 5.39 1.15 -9.99
N LEU A 203 4.59 1.60 -9.02
CA LEU A 203 3.68 0.79 -8.21
C LEU A 203 2.27 0.82 -8.80
N ASN A 204 1.50 -0.25 -8.67
CA ASN A 204 0.14 -0.28 -9.17
C ASN A 204 -0.77 0.68 -8.38
N ASP A 205 -1.68 1.35 -9.10
CA ASP A 205 -2.62 2.30 -8.47
C ASP A 205 -3.58 1.63 -7.47
N ALA A 206 -4.00 0.42 -7.81
CA ALA A 206 -4.86 -0.41 -7.00
C ALA A 206 -4.51 -1.88 -7.20
N SER A 207 -4.68 -2.68 -6.14
CA SER A 207 -4.40 -4.11 -6.18
C SER A 207 -5.20 -4.89 -7.22
N SER A 208 -6.37 -4.39 -7.58
CA SER A 208 -7.25 -5.00 -8.58
C SER A 208 -6.99 -4.52 -10.01
N MET A 209 -5.99 -3.65 -10.26
CA MET A 209 -5.84 -2.97 -11.54
C MET A 209 -5.70 -3.93 -12.73
N LEU A 210 -4.83 -4.94 -12.65
CA LEU A 210 -4.65 -5.91 -13.74
C LEU A 210 -5.93 -6.71 -14.00
N LYS A 211 -6.59 -7.17 -12.93
CA LYS A 211 -7.83 -7.93 -13.02
C LYS A 211 -9.00 -7.11 -13.58
N ASN A 212 -9.18 -5.87 -13.10
CA ASN A 212 -10.29 -5.01 -13.51
C ASN A 212 -10.18 -4.57 -14.98
N TYR A 213 -8.95 -4.39 -15.47
CA TYR A 213 -8.67 -3.98 -16.84
C TYR A 213 -8.09 -5.11 -17.70
N HIS A 214 -8.29 -6.37 -17.29
CA HIS A 214 -7.66 -7.54 -17.91
C HIS A 214 -7.86 -7.57 -19.43
N ASN A 215 -9.12 -7.48 -19.87
CA ASN A 215 -9.46 -7.53 -21.29
C ASN A 215 -8.85 -6.36 -22.09
N ASP A 216 -8.73 -5.18 -21.50
CA ASP A 216 -8.22 -4.00 -22.19
C ASP A 216 -6.69 -4.04 -22.28
N PHE A 217 -6.03 -4.48 -21.21
CA PHE A 217 -4.58 -4.76 -21.23
C PHE A 217 -4.23 -5.89 -22.18
N GLU A 218 -5.00 -6.99 -22.18
CA GLU A 218 -4.75 -8.12 -23.08
C GLU A 218 -4.86 -7.70 -24.55
N LYS A 219 -5.91 -6.93 -24.89
CA LYS A 219 -6.06 -6.35 -26.24
C LYS A 219 -4.89 -5.45 -26.60
N ALA A 220 -4.46 -4.57 -25.69
CA ALA A 220 -3.33 -3.68 -25.93
C ALA A 220 -2.04 -4.48 -26.15
N VAL A 221 -1.73 -5.45 -25.27
CA VAL A 221 -0.54 -6.29 -25.37
C VAL A 221 -0.53 -7.07 -26.69
N LYS A 222 -1.61 -7.77 -27.04
CA LYS A 222 -1.69 -8.52 -28.29
C LYS A 222 -1.66 -7.65 -29.55
N TYR A 223 -2.11 -6.40 -29.45
CA TYR A 223 -2.04 -5.45 -30.56
C TYR A 223 -0.61 -4.94 -30.83
N TYR A 224 0.17 -4.71 -29.76
CA TYR A 224 1.49 -4.08 -29.86
C TYR A 224 2.67 -5.06 -29.77
N ILE A 225 2.49 -6.24 -29.19
CA ILE A 225 3.54 -7.24 -29.00
C ILE A 225 3.24 -8.46 -29.87
N ASN A 226 4.21 -8.86 -30.69
CA ASN A 226 4.15 -10.11 -31.44
C ASN A 226 4.33 -11.28 -30.46
N GLN A 227 3.36 -12.19 -30.43
CA GLN A 227 3.28 -13.26 -29.43
C GLN A 227 4.28 -14.40 -29.66
N ASP A 228 4.82 -14.55 -30.87
CA ASP A 228 5.82 -15.58 -31.18
C ASP A 228 7.25 -15.13 -30.84
N THR A 229 7.52 -13.84 -31.06
CA THR A 229 8.86 -13.26 -30.91
C THR A 229 9.04 -12.49 -29.61
N HIS A 230 7.93 -12.17 -28.92
CA HIS A 230 7.89 -11.24 -27.78
C HIS A 230 8.59 -9.91 -28.08
N LYS A 231 8.49 -9.42 -29.32
CA LYS A 231 8.99 -8.11 -29.73
C LYS A 231 7.85 -7.14 -29.97
N LEU A 232 8.13 -5.85 -29.80
CA LEU A 232 7.19 -4.81 -30.18
C LEU A 232 6.97 -4.85 -31.70
N ALA A 233 5.74 -5.12 -32.12
CA ALA A 233 5.31 -5.10 -33.51
C ALA A 233 4.96 -3.69 -34.00
N LYS A 234 4.59 -2.79 -33.07
CA LYS A 234 4.25 -1.38 -33.33
C LYS A 234 4.67 -0.51 -32.13
N MET A 235 5.05 0.75 -32.37
CA MET A 235 5.24 1.70 -31.27
C MET A 235 3.89 2.14 -30.70
N PRO A 236 3.62 1.94 -29.40
CA PRO A 236 2.37 2.39 -28.79
C PRO A 236 2.37 3.90 -28.52
N ILE A 237 1.18 4.50 -28.60
CA ILE A 237 0.93 5.84 -28.05
C ILE A 237 0.63 5.64 -26.57
N THR A 238 1.65 5.75 -25.71
CA THR A 238 1.54 5.42 -24.29
C THR A 238 0.95 6.52 -23.42
N TYR A 239 0.71 7.72 -23.96
CA TYR A 239 0.22 8.89 -23.20
C TYR A 239 -1.32 9.05 -23.23
N SER A 240 -2.05 7.97 -23.53
CA SER A 240 -3.51 7.97 -23.57
C SER A 240 -4.09 6.94 -22.60
N TRP A 241 -5.06 7.39 -21.79
CA TRP A 241 -5.86 6.53 -20.93
C TRP A 241 -6.75 5.57 -21.73
N SER A 242 -7.28 6.02 -22.87
CA SER A 242 -8.31 5.29 -23.61
C SER A 242 -7.84 3.99 -24.25
N THR A 243 -6.53 3.82 -24.43
CA THR A 243 -5.94 2.66 -25.10
C THR A 243 -5.25 1.70 -24.15
N CYS A 244 -5.17 2.02 -22.86
CA CYS A 244 -4.44 1.25 -21.83
C CYS A 244 -2.98 0.90 -22.20
N SER A 245 -2.44 1.54 -23.23
CA SER A 245 -1.13 1.24 -23.83
C SER A 245 0.03 1.69 -22.96
N TYR A 246 -0.22 2.51 -21.93
CA TYR A 246 0.79 2.92 -20.95
C TYR A 246 1.42 1.72 -20.23
N ILE A 247 0.70 0.60 -20.13
CA ILE A 247 1.21 -0.63 -19.51
C ILE A 247 2.42 -1.20 -20.26
N LEU A 248 2.63 -0.81 -21.53
CA LEU A 248 3.77 -1.21 -22.36
C LEU A 248 5.01 -0.37 -22.11
N MET A 249 4.95 0.67 -21.28
CA MET A 249 6.12 1.52 -20.99
C MET A 249 7.37 0.75 -20.57
N PRO A 250 7.32 -0.27 -19.68
CA PRO A 250 8.51 -1.05 -19.33
C PRO A 250 9.03 -1.95 -20.47
N ASN A 251 8.28 -2.17 -21.55
CA ASN A 251 8.79 -2.81 -22.77
C ASN A 251 9.55 -1.83 -23.68
N ILE A 252 9.35 -0.52 -23.50
CA ILE A 252 9.88 0.53 -24.38
C ILE A 252 11.07 1.24 -23.73
N MET A 253 11.00 1.45 -22.41
CA MET A 253 11.99 2.20 -21.65
C MET A 253 12.74 1.29 -20.70
N GLU A 254 14.03 1.14 -20.94
CA GLU A 254 14.93 0.24 -20.19
C GLU A 254 14.93 0.47 -18.67
N LYS A 255 14.83 1.74 -18.26
CA LYS A 255 14.88 2.19 -16.85
C LYS A 255 13.52 2.44 -16.24
N PHE A 256 12.46 2.00 -16.91
CA PHE A 256 11.11 2.05 -16.39
C PHE A 256 10.67 0.64 -15.99
N HIS A 257 10.35 0.45 -14.71
CA HIS A 257 9.99 -0.83 -14.15
C HIS A 257 8.61 -0.72 -13.50
N ALA A 258 7.65 -1.52 -13.95
CA ALA A 258 6.30 -1.52 -13.38
C ALA A 258 6.05 -2.79 -12.57
N PHE A 259 5.57 -2.59 -11.36
CA PHE A 259 5.32 -3.61 -10.36
C PHE A 259 3.84 -3.69 -10.02
N TYR A 260 3.34 -4.92 -9.88
CA TYR A 260 1.96 -5.21 -9.50
C TYR A 260 1.94 -6.27 -8.41
N ASN A 261 1.00 -6.18 -7.48
CA ASN A 261 0.92 -7.14 -6.37
C ASN A 261 0.09 -8.41 -6.72
N ASP A 262 -0.64 -8.43 -7.83
CA ASP A 262 -1.35 -9.62 -8.31
C ASP A 262 -0.41 -10.55 -9.10
N LEU A 263 0.18 -11.53 -8.41
CA LEU A 263 1.16 -12.44 -9.00
C LEU A 263 0.57 -13.25 -10.18
N ASP A 264 -0.67 -13.71 -10.08
CA ASP A 264 -1.26 -14.58 -11.11
C ASP A 264 -1.48 -13.81 -12.41
N GLU A 265 -2.00 -12.59 -12.32
CA GLU A 265 -2.15 -11.69 -13.47
C GLU A 265 -0.80 -11.26 -14.05
N VAL A 266 0.20 -10.98 -13.21
CA VAL A 266 1.55 -10.66 -13.68
C VAL A 266 2.13 -11.80 -14.52
N LEU A 267 2.07 -13.03 -14.01
CA LEU A 267 2.58 -14.21 -14.72
C LEU A 267 1.81 -14.45 -16.02
N TYR A 268 0.51 -14.18 -16.05
CA TYR A 268 -0.29 -14.25 -17.26
C TYR A 268 0.20 -13.25 -18.32
N PHE A 269 0.32 -11.97 -17.99
CA PHE A 269 0.76 -10.95 -18.95
C PHE A 269 2.22 -11.09 -19.37
N GLN A 270 3.09 -11.58 -18.49
CA GLN A 270 4.48 -11.91 -18.85
C GLN A 270 4.54 -12.98 -19.95
N LYS A 271 3.65 -13.98 -19.93
CA LYS A 271 3.55 -14.98 -21.02
C LYS A 271 3.13 -14.37 -22.35
N LEU A 272 2.44 -13.23 -22.34
CA LEU A 272 2.08 -12.47 -23.56
C LEU A 272 3.19 -11.48 -24.00
N GLY A 273 4.36 -11.52 -23.35
CA GLY A 273 5.52 -10.69 -23.65
C GLY A 273 5.57 -9.34 -22.93
N LEU A 274 4.66 -9.06 -21.99
CA LEU A 274 4.66 -7.82 -21.22
C LEU A 274 5.78 -7.80 -20.16
N ASN A 275 6.58 -6.74 -20.10
CA ASN A 275 7.72 -6.63 -19.18
C ASN A 275 7.33 -6.00 -17.83
N ILE A 276 6.38 -6.59 -17.12
CA ILE A 276 6.00 -6.19 -15.76
C ILE A 276 6.56 -7.16 -14.72
N LYS A 277 6.59 -6.77 -13.45
CA LYS A 277 7.13 -7.59 -12.35
C LYS A 277 6.13 -7.71 -11.19
N PRO A 278 6.13 -8.81 -10.43
CA PRO A 278 5.32 -8.89 -9.24
C PRO A 278 6.01 -8.15 -8.09
N TYR A 279 5.25 -7.74 -7.06
CA TYR A 279 5.85 -7.26 -5.81
C TYR A 279 6.71 -8.34 -5.14
N SER A 280 6.29 -9.59 -5.28
CA SER A 280 6.96 -10.79 -4.80
C SER A 280 6.44 -12.02 -5.55
N TYR A 281 7.26 -13.06 -5.63
CA TYR A 281 6.81 -14.40 -6.04
C TYR A 281 6.21 -15.21 -4.88
N ASP A 282 6.15 -14.62 -3.68
CA ASP A 282 5.37 -15.13 -2.56
C ASP A 282 3.97 -14.50 -2.52
N LYS A 283 2.91 -15.31 -2.72
CA LYS A 283 1.52 -14.83 -2.71
C LYS A 283 1.08 -14.23 -1.36
N GLY A 284 1.77 -14.57 -0.28
CA GLY A 284 1.50 -14.02 1.06
C GLY A 284 2.20 -12.69 1.34
N TYR A 285 3.07 -12.22 0.44
CA TYR A 285 3.84 -11.00 0.66
C TYR A 285 3.01 -9.74 0.50
N GLU A 286 3.17 -8.82 1.45
CA GLU A 286 2.82 -7.42 1.29
C GLU A 286 3.88 -6.53 1.93
N ILE A 287 4.04 -5.32 1.42
CA ILE A 287 4.99 -4.31 1.97
C ILE A 287 4.71 -4.04 3.45
N LYS A 288 3.45 -4.11 3.88
CA LYS A 288 3.09 -3.93 5.29
C LYS A 288 3.60 -5.04 6.20
N ASN A 289 3.81 -6.25 5.67
CA ASN A 289 4.37 -7.38 6.42
C ASN A 289 5.86 -7.12 6.69
N ALA A 290 6.59 -6.61 5.69
CA ALA A 290 7.98 -6.17 5.85
C ALA A 290 8.10 -5.03 6.88
N LEU A 291 7.18 -4.05 6.86
CA LEU A 291 7.17 -2.98 7.86
C LEU A 291 6.95 -3.52 9.29
N PHE A 292 6.10 -4.52 9.46
CA PHE A 292 5.81 -5.12 10.77
C PHE A 292 7.04 -5.82 11.37
N THR A 293 7.86 -6.47 10.54
CA THR A 293 9.09 -7.15 10.97
C THR A 293 10.28 -6.21 11.10
N ALA A 294 10.25 -5.05 10.46
CA ALA A 294 11.28 -4.03 10.58
C ALA A 294 11.34 -3.40 11.98
N ARG A 295 12.52 -2.86 12.31
CA ARG A 295 12.81 -2.23 13.60
C ARG A 295 13.55 -0.91 13.43
N ASP A 296 13.30 0.02 14.33
CA ASP A 296 14.08 1.25 14.43
C ASP A 296 15.44 1.00 15.13
N LYS A 297 16.25 2.05 15.29
CA LYS A 297 17.56 1.98 15.97
C LYS A 297 17.47 1.53 17.43
N ASN A 298 16.31 1.70 18.07
CA ASN A 298 16.04 1.32 19.46
C ASN A 298 15.31 -0.03 19.56
N ASN A 299 15.30 -0.80 18.46
CA ASN A 299 14.66 -2.11 18.35
C ASN A 299 13.12 -2.10 18.57
N LYS A 300 12.45 -0.97 18.33
CA LYS A 300 10.98 -0.87 18.33
C LYS A 300 10.42 -1.20 16.94
N ARG A 301 9.26 -1.85 16.89
CA ARG A 301 8.54 -2.19 15.65
C ARG A 301 8.12 -0.93 14.90
N LEU A 302 8.53 -0.79 13.63
CA LEU A 302 8.18 0.39 12.83
C LEU A 302 6.67 0.59 12.70
N SER A 303 5.94 -0.50 12.44
CA SER A 303 4.47 -0.46 12.31
C SER A 303 3.74 -0.02 13.58
N VAL A 304 4.31 -0.27 14.76
CA VAL A 304 3.68 0.02 16.06
C VAL A 304 4.09 1.40 16.56
N GLU A 305 5.39 1.69 16.51
CA GLU A 305 5.96 2.91 17.10
C GLU A 305 5.76 4.15 16.22
N TRP A 306 5.93 3.97 14.90
CA TRP A 306 6.14 5.10 13.99
C TRP A 306 4.97 5.34 13.04
N TRP A 307 4.25 4.28 12.63
CA TRP A 307 3.21 4.41 11.61
C TRP A 307 2.12 5.43 11.96
N SER A 308 1.54 5.35 13.15
CA SER A 308 0.50 6.28 13.61
C SER A 308 1.05 7.70 13.78
N LYS A 309 2.28 7.84 14.29
CA LYS A 309 2.96 9.13 14.46
C LYS A 309 3.24 9.82 13.13
N ILE A 310 3.58 9.07 12.09
CA ILE A 310 3.89 9.59 10.75
C ILE A 310 2.61 9.90 9.96
N THR A 311 1.65 8.97 9.98
CA THR A 311 0.45 9.05 9.13
C THR A 311 -0.74 9.71 9.83
N GLY A 312 -0.65 9.98 11.13
CA GLY A 312 -1.81 10.37 11.93
C GLY A 312 -2.95 9.34 11.91
N GLN A 313 -2.73 8.12 11.43
CA GLN A 313 -3.67 6.99 11.52
C GLN A 313 -3.51 6.36 12.90
N ASP A 314 -4.05 7.05 13.90
CA ASP A 314 -3.94 6.68 15.30
C ASP A 314 -5.18 5.93 15.80
N TRP A 315 -5.12 5.49 17.05
CA TRP A 315 -6.21 4.83 17.72
C TRP A 315 -7.45 5.73 17.87
N LYS A 316 -7.27 7.06 17.98
CA LYS A 316 -8.39 8.00 18.15
C LYS A 316 -9.30 8.02 16.92
N LYS A 317 -8.73 7.94 15.71
CA LYS A 317 -9.53 7.82 14.48
C LYS A 317 -10.35 6.53 14.45
N GLU A 318 -9.76 5.41 14.82
CA GLU A 318 -10.47 4.13 14.86
C GLU A 318 -11.53 4.08 15.95
N VAL A 319 -11.24 4.62 17.14
CA VAL A 319 -12.21 4.77 18.22
C VAL A 319 -13.35 5.71 17.83
N LYS A 320 -13.07 6.78 17.06
CA LYS A 320 -14.13 7.63 16.50
C LYS A 320 -15.07 6.84 15.59
N LYS A 321 -14.58 5.95 14.74
CA LYS A 321 -15.44 5.06 13.91
C LYS A 321 -16.39 4.24 14.78
N VAL A 322 -15.87 3.67 15.88
CA VAL A 322 -16.67 2.90 16.84
C VAL A 322 -17.76 3.77 17.46
N LYS A 323 -17.40 4.96 17.97
CA LYS A 323 -18.33 5.93 18.57
C LYS A 323 -19.41 6.38 17.59
N ASP A 324 -19.03 6.76 16.38
CA ASP A 324 -19.94 7.21 15.33
C ASP A 324 -20.97 6.13 14.99
N GLN A 325 -20.54 4.86 14.88
CA GLN A 325 -21.43 3.75 14.54
C GLN A 325 -22.39 3.42 15.69
N LYS A 326 -21.91 3.43 16.94
CA LYS A 326 -22.76 3.29 18.14
C LYS A 326 -23.81 4.41 18.19
N ALA A 327 -23.40 5.66 17.95
CA ALA A 327 -24.31 6.81 17.94
C ALA A 327 -25.35 6.72 16.81
N LYS A 328 -24.98 6.18 15.65
CA LYS A 328 -25.86 6.05 14.48
C LYS A 328 -27.01 5.06 14.71
N ASN A 329 -26.76 3.93 15.36
CA ASN A 329 -27.76 2.85 15.45
C ASN A 329 -28.11 2.39 16.88
N GLY A 330 -27.46 2.93 17.90
CA GLY A 330 -27.71 2.58 19.31
C GLY A 330 -27.27 1.17 19.72
N LYS A 331 -26.61 0.41 18.83
CA LYS A 331 -26.11 -0.93 19.16
C LYS A 331 -24.87 -0.84 20.05
N LYS A 332 -24.69 -1.87 20.88
CA LYS A 332 -23.45 -2.10 21.64
C LYS A 332 -22.29 -2.42 20.69
N SER A 333 -21.09 -2.57 21.21
CA SER A 333 -19.87 -2.80 20.42
C SER A 333 -19.22 -4.12 20.79
N LEU A 334 -18.87 -4.92 19.78
CA LEU A 334 -18.14 -6.17 19.92
C LEU A 334 -16.88 -6.10 19.07
N ILE A 335 -15.70 -6.29 19.66
CA ILE A 335 -14.45 -6.38 18.90
C ILE A 335 -14.01 -7.84 18.75
N TYR A 336 -13.66 -8.24 17.54
CA TYR A 336 -12.99 -9.50 17.23
C TYR A 336 -11.51 -9.24 16.92
N LEU A 337 -10.62 -9.90 17.67
CA LEU A 337 -9.19 -9.83 17.48
C LEU A 337 -8.72 -10.99 16.59
N GLY A 338 -8.30 -10.65 15.37
CA GLY A 338 -7.76 -11.60 14.40
C GLY A 338 -6.33 -12.06 14.74
N SER A 339 -5.93 -13.16 14.11
CA SER A 339 -4.70 -13.90 14.34
C SER A 339 -3.93 -14.13 13.01
N SER A 340 -3.02 -15.10 13.03
CA SER A 340 -2.12 -15.49 11.95
C SER A 340 -2.84 -16.18 10.77
N ALA A 341 -2.15 -16.38 9.64
CA ALA A 341 -2.80 -16.74 8.37
C ALA A 341 -3.48 -18.12 8.40
N GLU A 342 -2.98 -19.01 9.25
CA GLU A 342 -3.55 -20.32 9.54
C GLU A 342 -4.92 -20.28 10.22
N PHE A 343 -5.34 -19.13 10.77
CA PHE A 343 -6.64 -18.96 11.41
C PHE A 343 -7.72 -18.47 10.44
N VAL A 344 -7.39 -18.09 9.20
CA VAL A 344 -8.31 -17.40 8.29
C VAL A 344 -9.66 -18.11 8.15
N ASP A 345 -9.68 -19.42 7.89
CA ASP A 345 -10.94 -20.15 7.71
C ASP A 345 -11.73 -20.34 9.01
N VAL A 346 -11.02 -20.50 10.14
CA VAL A 346 -11.63 -20.56 11.47
C VAL A 346 -12.24 -19.20 11.85
N GLU A 347 -11.55 -18.12 11.56
CA GLU A 347 -12.01 -16.76 11.82
C GLU A 347 -13.27 -16.42 11.03
N LYS A 348 -13.38 -16.86 9.77
CA LYS A 348 -14.63 -16.71 9.00
C LYS A 348 -15.81 -17.33 9.73
N ASN A 349 -15.68 -18.56 10.22
CA ASN A 349 -16.73 -19.24 10.97
C ASN A 349 -17.06 -18.52 12.27
N HIS A 350 -16.05 -18.09 13.04
CA HIS A 350 -16.25 -17.33 14.27
C HIS A 350 -17.01 -16.02 14.04
N LEU A 351 -16.60 -15.26 13.04
CA LEU A 351 -17.18 -13.96 12.72
C LEU A 351 -18.63 -14.10 12.27
N LEU A 352 -18.95 -15.06 11.39
CA LEU A 352 -20.33 -15.31 10.98
C LEU A 352 -21.19 -15.83 12.14
N SER A 353 -20.63 -16.65 13.03
CA SER A 353 -21.30 -17.08 14.26
C SER A 353 -21.60 -15.90 15.20
N LEU A 354 -20.68 -14.93 15.29
CA LEU A 354 -20.89 -13.69 16.05
C LEU A 354 -21.94 -12.80 15.41
N VAL A 355 -21.97 -12.66 14.08
CA VAL A 355 -23.03 -11.93 13.37
C VAL A 355 -24.38 -12.58 13.65
N ASN A 356 -24.50 -13.90 13.52
CA ASN A 356 -25.73 -14.64 13.79
C ASN A 356 -26.24 -14.43 15.23
N LYS A 357 -25.33 -14.52 16.22
CA LYS A 357 -25.69 -14.42 17.65
C LYS A 357 -25.90 -12.98 18.12
N TYR A 358 -25.08 -12.04 17.65
CA TYR A 358 -24.98 -10.68 18.22
C TYR A 358 -25.29 -9.54 17.24
N GLY A 359 -25.35 -9.77 15.92
CA GLY A 359 -25.48 -8.71 14.90
C GLY A 359 -26.67 -7.77 15.10
N LYS A 360 -27.78 -8.28 15.65
CA LYS A 360 -28.98 -7.46 15.99
C LYS A 360 -28.74 -6.48 17.13
N THR A 361 -27.85 -6.80 18.06
CA THR A 361 -27.65 -6.05 19.32
C THR A 361 -26.29 -5.37 19.42
N HIS A 362 -25.31 -5.79 18.63
CA HIS A 362 -23.95 -5.28 18.63
C HIS A 362 -23.48 -4.94 17.22
N ASN A 363 -22.75 -3.83 17.11
CA ASN A 363 -21.85 -3.54 16.00
C ASN A 363 -20.61 -4.43 16.15
N ILE A 364 -20.31 -5.21 15.10
CA ILE A 364 -19.18 -6.14 15.11
C ILE A 364 -18.00 -5.49 14.39
N PHE A 365 -16.93 -5.28 15.14
CA PHE A 365 -15.68 -4.71 14.68
C PHE A 365 -14.63 -5.80 14.53
N TYR A 366 -14.02 -5.90 13.36
CA TYR A 366 -12.90 -6.81 13.14
C TYR A 366 -11.59 -6.03 13.17
N LYS A 367 -10.69 -6.43 14.06
CA LYS A 367 -9.33 -5.91 14.13
C LYS A 367 -8.35 -7.03 13.79
N GLY A 368 -7.95 -7.09 12.52
CA GLY A 368 -7.02 -8.08 12.02
C GLY A 368 -5.61 -7.97 12.61
N HIS A 369 -4.86 -9.07 12.51
CA HIS A 369 -3.45 -9.09 12.86
C HIS A 369 -2.66 -8.09 11.98
N PRO A 370 -1.72 -7.30 12.54
CA PRO A 370 -1.03 -6.25 11.78
C PRO A 370 -0.27 -6.70 10.52
N GLY A 371 0.09 -7.98 10.43
CA GLY A 371 0.79 -8.58 9.28
C GLY A 371 -0.08 -9.37 8.31
N ILE A 372 -1.43 -9.27 8.36
CA ILE A 372 -2.36 -10.11 7.56
C ILE A 372 -3.49 -9.30 6.96
N VAL A 373 -4.06 -9.76 5.83
CA VAL A 373 -5.08 -9.02 5.02
C VAL A 373 -6.20 -9.91 4.45
N HIS A 374 -6.23 -11.19 4.82
CA HIS A 374 -7.04 -12.14 4.07
C HIS A 374 -8.54 -11.95 4.28
N LEU A 375 -8.97 -11.34 5.39
CA LEU A 375 -10.39 -11.22 5.73
C LEU A 375 -11.00 -9.89 5.33
N GLU A 376 -10.23 -8.80 5.26
CA GLU A 376 -10.73 -7.48 4.89
C GLU A 376 -11.41 -7.50 3.50
N LYS A 377 -10.74 -8.12 2.51
CA LYS A 377 -11.30 -8.30 1.16
C LYS A 377 -12.54 -9.19 1.16
N TRP A 378 -12.54 -10.23 1.98
CA TRP A 378 -13.67 -11.16 2.10
C TRP A 378 -14.91 -10.44 2.68
N PHE A 379 -14.73 -9.55 3.65
CA PHE A 379 -15.85 -8.76 4.17
C PHE A 379 -16.47 -7.88 3.10
N GLU A 380 -15.66 -7.16 2.34
CA GLU A 380 -16.13 -6.23 1.31
C GLU A 380 -16.85 -6.95 0.16
N GLN A 381 -16.34 -8.11 -0.27
CA GLN A 381 -16.79 -8.78 -1.50
C GLN A 381 -17.88 -9.84 -1.27
N GLU A 382 -17.96 -10.42 -0.08
CA GLU A 382 -18.86 -11.55 0.20
C GLU A 382 -19.83 -11.22 1.32
N VAL A 383 -19.32 -10.91 2.51
CA VAL A 383 -20.12 -10.69 3.73
C VAL A 383 -21.02 -9.47 3.61
N ASN A 384 -20.45 -8.32 3.29
CA ASN A 384 -21.18 -7.06 3.16
C ASN A 384 -21.85 -6.90 1.78
N GLY A 385 -21.52 -7.79 0.83
CA GLY A 385 -22.09 -7.86 -0.51
C GLY A 385 -23.46 -8.56 -0.60
N LYS A 386 -24.10 -8.88 0.54
CA LYS A 386 -25.41 -9.53 0.67
C LYS A 386 -25.51 -10.92 0.00
N LYS A 387 -24.41 -11.67 -0.03
CA LYS A 387 -24.47 -13.09 -0.42
C LYS A 387 -25.01 -13.91 0.75
N GLU A 388 -25.75 -14.98 0.42
CA GLU A 388 -26.03 -16.04 1.38
C GLU A 388 -24.74 -16.85 1.57
N LEU A 389 -24.33 -17.02 2.82
CA LEU A 389 -23.07 -17.64 3.18
C LEU A 389 -23.32 -18.88 4.03
N SER A 390 -22.73 -20.01 3.63
CA SER A 390 -22.67 -21.21 4.45
C SER A 390 -21.47 -21.15 5.39
N TYR A 391 -21.67 -21.51 6.65
CA TYR A 391 -20.63 -21.49 7.67
C TYR A 391 -20.90 -22.50 8.78
N TYR A 392 -19.85 -22.89 9.50
CA TYR A 392 -20.01 -23.67 10.72
C TYR A 392 -20.28 -22.75 11.91
N ASP A 393 -21.48 -22.83 12.48
CA ASP A 393 -21.84 -22.07 13.67
C ASP A 393 -21.17 -22.71 14.90
N VAL A 394 -20.17 -22.02 15.47
CA VAL A 394 -19.38 -22.56 16.59
C VAL A 394 -20.13 -22.58 17.92
N PHE A 395 -21.19 -21.79 18.06
CA PHE A 395 -22.05 -21.84 19.25
C PHE A 395 -23.03 -23.00 19.17
N LEU A 396 -23.60 -23.25 17.98
CA LEU A 396 -24.58 -24.32 17.76
C LEU A 396 -23.94 -25.66 17.37
N LYS A 397 -22.64 -25.66 17.07
CA LYS A 397 -21.85 -26.81 16.61
C LYS A 397 -22.43 -27.51 15.37
N LYS A 398 -22.94 -26.75 14.41
CA LYS A 398 -23.55 -27.27 13.18
C LYS A 398 -23.33 -26.33 11.98
N GLN A 399 -23.47 -26.88 10.77
CA GLN A 399 -23.55 -26.06 9.56
C GLN A 399 -24.81 -25.21 9.57
N ASN A 400 -24.68 -23.96 9.14
CA ASN A 400 -25.75 -23.00 9.08
C ASN A 400 -25.58 -22.08 7.85
N GLU A 401 -26.63 -21.35 7.52
CA GLU A 401 -26.64 -20.35 6.46
C GLU A 401 -27.02 -19.00 7.06
N ILE A 402 -26.43 -17.93 6.53
CA ILE A 402 -26.74 -16.56 6.95
C ILE A 402 -26.82 -15.63 5.75
N SER A 403 -27.78 -14.71 5.81
CA SER A 403 -27.84 -13.52 4.97
C SER A 403 -27.67 -12.31 5.87
N ILE A 404 -26.69 -11.45 5.55
CA ILE A 404 -26.29 -10.34 6.41
C ILE A 404 -26.99 -9.06 5.97
N ASP A 405 -27.75 -8.48 6.90
CA ASP A 405 -28.40 -7.18 6.71
C ASP A 405 -27.37 -6.04 6.66
N GLU A 406 -27.69 -4.94 5.98
CA GLU A 406 -26.83 -3.75 5.94
C GLU A 406 -26.50 -3.21 7.34
N ASN A 407 -27.38 -3.43 8.31
CA ASN A 407 -27.20 -2.99 9.69
C ASN A 407 -26.39 -3.98 10.55
N GLU A 408 -26.05 -5.16 10.04
CA GLU A 408 -25.33 -6.23 10.75
C GLU A 408 -23.92 -6.47 10.17
N GLN A 409 -23.49 -5.60 9.26
CA GLN A 409 -22.20 -5.66 8.60
C GLN A 409 -21.03 -5.62 9.58
N ILE A 410 -19.97 -6.35 9.21
CA ILE A 410 -18.71 -6.34 9.94
C ILE A 410 -17.92 -5.10 9.51
N THR A 411 -17.48 -4.32 10.50
CA THR A 411 -16.69 -3.10 10.29
C THR A 411 -15.22 -3.36 10.59
N THR A 412 -14.36 -3.21 9.59
CA THR A 412 -12.91 -3.39 9.75
C THR A 412 -12.28 -2.18 10.44
N LEU A 413 -11.51 -2.44 11.50
CA LEU A 413 -10.62 -1.46 12.12
C LEU A 413 -9.22 -1.58 11.57
N PHE A 414 -8.51 -0.46 11.50
CA PHE A 414 -7.18 -0.38 10.91
C PHE A 414 -6.21 -1.37 11.55
N ASN A 415 -5.70 -2.33 10.79
CA ASN A 415 -4.98 -3.48 11.37
C ASN A 415 -3.54 -3.16 11.84
N GLN A 416 -2.90 -2.08 11.41
CA GLN A 416 -1.49 -1.82 11.76
C GLN A 416 -1.26 -1.20 13.15
N ILE A 417 -2.31 -0.76 13.85
CA ILE A 417 -2.21 -0.41 15.28
C ILE A 417 -2.32 -1.66 16.15
N SER A 418 -1.64 -1.69 17.29
CA SER A 418 -1.78 -2.80 18.24
C SER A 418 -3.19 -2.80 18.84
N SER A 419 -3.75 -3.98 19.10
CA SER A 419 -5.10 -4.13 19.62
C SER A 419 -5.27 -3.40 20.96
N GLU A 420 -4.23 -3.36 21.77
CA GLU A 420 -4.17 -2.66 23.06
C GLU A 420 -4.40 -1.15 22.94
N GLU A 421 -4.02 -0.53 21.83
CA GLU A 421 -4.28 0.89 21.59
C GLU A 421 -5.78 1.18 21.44
N LEU A 422 -6.56 0.19 21.02
CA LEU A 422 -8.01 0.33 20.90
C LEU A 422 -8.75 -0.09 22.17
N THR A 423 -8.11 -0.89 23.02
CA THR A 423 -8.82 -1.60 24.08
C THR A 423 -8.38 -1.25 25.49
N THR A 424 -7.12 -0.91 25.74
CA THR A 424 -6.56 -0.93 27.11
C THR A 424 -5.55 0.17 27.40
N ASN A 425 -4.59 0.46 26.50
CA ASN A 425 -3.49 1.40 26.75
C ASN A 425 -3.99 2.82 27.07
N HIS A 426 -5.16 3.20 26.57
CA HIS A 426 -5.74 4.54 26.72
C HIS A 426 -6.98 4.53 27.62
N LYS A 427 -7.16 3.55 28.50
CA LYS A 427 -8.37 3.40 29.34
C LYS A 427 -8.72 4.64 30.18
N ASP A 428 -7.71 5.46 30.50
CA ASP A 428 -7.86 6.70 31.27
C ASP A 428 -7.97 7.97 30.38
N ASP A 429 -7.88 7.83 29.05
CA ASP A 429 -8.03 8.96 28.10
C ASP A 429 -9.52 9.27 27.86
N PRO A 430 -9.96 10.55 27.85
CA PRO A 430 -11.35 10.92 27.59
C PRO A 430 -11.93 10.45 26.25
N TYR A 431 -11.06 10.21 25.26
CA TYR A 431 -11.44 9.72 23.95
C TYR A 431 -11.60 8.20 23.90
N PHE A 432 -11.22 7.47 24.96
CA PHE A 432 -11.40 6.02 25.04
C PHE A 432 -12.86 5.60 24.80
N GLU A 433 -13.03 4.45 24.17
CA GLU A 433 -14.32 3.78 24.00
C GLU A 433 -14.16 2.32 24.42
N LYS A 434 -14.86 1.94 25.49
CA LYS A 434 -14.87 0.55 25.93
C LYS A 434 -15.74 -0.29 24.99
N PHE A 435 -15.20 -1.39 24.50
CA PHE A 435 -15.99 -2.43 23.82
C PHE A 435 -16.84 -3.21 24.83
N ASP A 436 -18.12 -3.40 24.51
CA ASP A 436 -19.08 -4.09 25.37
C ASP A 436 -18.85 -5.61 25.40
N LYS A 437 -18.42 -6.17 24.28
CA LYS A 437 -18.01 -7.57 24.16
C LYS A 437 -16.70 -7.71 23.39
N TRP A 438 -16.02 -8.82 23.62
CA TRP A 438 -14.76 -9.10 22.93
C TRP A 438 -14.64 -10.56 22.53
N ALA A 439 -13.96 -10.79 21.42
CA ALA A 439 -13.73 -12.11 20.87
C ALA A 439 -12.32 -12.21 20.30
N SER A 440 -11.79 -13.42 20.23
CA SER A 440 -10.47 -13.68 19.65
C SER A 440 -10.42 -15.03 18.97
N ALA A 441 -9.64 -15.11 17.89
CA ALA A 441 -9.37 -16.37 17.21
C ALA A 441 -8.65 -17.38 18.11
N ILE A 442 -7.86 -16.90 19.08
CA ILE A 442 -7.06 -17.73 19.98
C ILE A 442 -7.24 -17.28 21.44
N ARG A 443 -7.47 -18.24 22.34
CA ARG A 443 -7.62 -18.02 23.79
C ARG A 443 -6.30 -17.76 24.53
N HIS A 444 -5.17 -18.02 23.88
CA HIS A 444 -3.81 -17.86 24.42
C HIS A 444 -3.08 -16.61 23.90
N THR A 445 -3.81 -15.57 23.49
CA THR A 445 -3.18 -14.28 23.13
C THR A 445 -3.10 -13.34 24.33
N THR A 446 -1.96 -12.67 24.47
CA THR A 446 -1.72 -11.66 25.52
C THR A 446 -2.69 -10.48 25.43
N ALA A 447 -3.27 -10.23 24.25
CA ALA A 447 -4.31 -9.21 24.10
C ALA A 447 -5.53 -9.50 24.98
N LEU A 448 -5.94 -10.78 25.15
CA LEU A 448 -7.06 -11.13 26.03
C LEU A 448 -6.73 -10.94 27.51
N GLN A 449 -5.47 -11.15 27.91
CA GLN A 449 -5.05 -10.87 29.28
C GLN A 449 -5.25 -9.39 29.60
N LYS A 450 -4.83 -8.51 28.68
CA LYS A 450 -4.99 -7.07 28.83
C LYS A 450 -6.44 -6.62 28.80
N MET A 451 -7.32 -7.25 27.99
CA MET A 451 -8.75 -6.92 27.98
C MET A 451 -9.39 -6.95 29.38
N LEU A 452 -8.92 -7.82 30.27
CA LEU A 452 -9.43 -7.90 31.64
C LEU A 452 -9.09 -6.69 32.52
N GLU A 453 -8.22 -5.79 32.07
CA GLU A 453 -8.00 -4.51 32.75
C GLU A 453 -9.17 -3.53 32.59
N THR A 454 -9.98 -3.69 31.55
CA THR A 454 -11.12 -2.82 31.22
C THR A 454 -12.46 -3.57 31.21
N ASN A 455 -12.43 -4.89 31.04
CA ASN A 455 -13.59 -5.75 30.86
C ASN A 455 -13.63 -6.88 31.89
N LYS A 456 -14.80 -7.52 32.01
CA LYS A 456 -14.96 -8.73 32.81
C LYS A 456 -14.85 -9.98 31.93
N ILE A 457 -14.63 -11.14 32.55
CA ILE A 457 -14.56 -12.42 31.81
C ILE A 457 -15.90 -12.78 31.17
N GLU A 458 -17.03 -12.30 31.72
CA GLU A 458 -18.38 -12.45 31.15
C GLU A 458 -18.60 -11.60 29.88
N ASP A 459 -17.77 -10.58 29.67
CA ASP A 459 -17.80 -9.77 28.45
C ASP A 459 -17.20 -10.55 27.25
N LEU A 460 -16.55 -11.70 27.49
CA LEU A 460 -16.07 -12.59 26.45
C LEU A 460 -17.25 -13.13 25.62
N ALA A 461 -17.27 -12.82 24.32
CA ALA A 461 -18.23 -13.39 23.38
C ALA A 461 -17.79 -14.79 22.92
N LEU A 462 -16.53 -14.93 22.50
CA LEU A 462 -15.89 -16.22 22.26
C LEU A 462 -14.35 -16.10 22.25
N ALA A 463 -13.65 -17.17 22.61
CA ALA A 463 -12.23 -17.33 22.32
C ALA A 463 -11.97 -18.72 21.72
N GLY A 464 -11.38 -18.76 20.53
CA GLY A 464 -11.05 -20.01 19.83
C GLY A 464 -9.80 -20.72 20.37
N ASP A 465 -9.55 -21.92 19.85
CA ASP A 465 -8.34 -22.71 20.11
C ASP A 465 -7.41 -22.71 18.89
N SER A 466 -6.17 -23.20 19.06
CA SER A 466 -5.20 -23.30 17.98
C SER A 466 -5.66 -24.30 16.90
N PRO A 467 -5.66 -23.92 15.60
CA PRO A 467 -6.16 -24.74 14.50
C PRO A 467 -5.25 -25.93 14.16
N GLU A 468 -4.02 -25.94 14.69
CA GLU A 468 -3.02 -26.99 14.47
C GLU A 468 -3.41 -28.33 15.11
N LYS A 469 -4.37 -28.34 16.03
CA LYS A 469 -4.94 -29.56 16.60
C LYS A 469 -6.10 -30.05 15.73
N LEU A 470 -5.85 -31.09 14.93
CA LEU A 470 -6.88 -31.80 14.16
C LEU A 470 -8.14 -32.06 15.02
N GLY A 471 -9.30 -31.63 14.53
CA GLY A 471 -10.59 -31.78 15.21
C GLY A 471 -10.96 -30.66 16.20
N LYS A 472 -10.05 -29.73 16.51
CA LYS A 472 -10.29 -28.62 17.47
C LYS A 472 -10.46 -27.24 16.83
N GLN A 473 -10.50 -27.18 15.50
CA GLN A 473 -10.53 -25.92 14.74
C GLN A 473 -11.79 -25.09 15.01
N ASN A 474 -12.86 -25.71 15.51
CA ASN A 474 -14.10 -25.05 15.89
C ASN A 474 -14.36 -25.09 17.40
N ASP A 475 -13.37 -25.53 18.20
CA ASP A 475 -13.48 -25.48 19.66
C ASP A 475 -13.33 -24.03 20.10
N ILE A 476 -14.33 -23.57 20.86
CA ILE A 476 -14.35 -22.25 21.48
C ILE A 476 -14.67 -22.39 22.96
N ILE A 477 -14.39 -21.32 23.71
CA ILE A 477 -15.06 -21.01 24.96
C ILE A 477 -15.88 -19.73 24.77
N ALA A 478 -17.02 -19.60 25.44
CA ALA A 478 -17.87 -18.41 25.37
C ALA A 478 -18.25 -17.92 26.76
N GLY A 479 -18.19 -16.61 27.03
CA GLY A 479 -18.41 -16.07 28.38
C GLY A 479 -19.79 -16.39 28.97
N ASP A 480 -20.75 -16.80 28.15
CA ASP A 480 -22.08 -17.27 28.52
C ASP A 480 -22.23 -18.80 28.59
N ASP A 481 -21.14 -19.56 28.54
CA ASP A 481 -21.15 -21.02 28.77
C ASP A 481 -21.71 -21.34 30.16
N GLU A 482 -22.64 -22.30 30.22
CA GLU A 482 -23.23 -22.79 31.47
C GLU A 482 -22.19 -23.50 32.34
N ASP A 483 -21.30 -24.29 31.71
CA ASP A 483 -20.22 -25.01 32.38
C ASP A 483 -18.85 -24.38 32.10
N LYS A 484 -18.34 -23.64 33.09
CA LYS A 484 -16.99 -23.03 33.09
C LYS A 484 -15.96 -23.86 33.85
N THR A 485 -16.20 -25.15 34.04
CA THR A 485 -15.30 -26.11 34.70
C THR A 485 -14.56 -27.01 33.71
N THR A 486 -14.81 -26.86 32.42
CA THR A 486 -14.10 -27.61 31.37
C THR A 486 -12.59 -27.33 31.40
N SER A 487 -11.79 -28.27 30.91
CA SER A 487 -10.34 -28.13 30.83
C SER A 487 -9.90 -26.88 30.04
N ALA A 488 -10.63 -26.54 28.97
CA ALA A 488 -10.41 -25.33 28.19
C ALA A 488 -10.64 -24.05 29.00
N TRP A 489 -11.71 -24.01 29.82
CA TRP A 489 -12.00 -22.88 30.71
C TRP A 489 -10.98 -22.75 31.83
N ILE A 490 -10.55 -23.85 32.43
CA ILE A 490 -9.51 -23.87 33.46
C ILE A 490 -8.18 -23.35 32.89
N GLU A 491 -7.80 -23.85 31.71
CA GLU A 491 -6.58 -23.43 31.01
C GLU A 491 -6.63 -21.93 30.69
N PHE A 492 -7.77 -21.45 30.17
CA PHE A 492 -7.96 -20.04 29.84
C PHE A 492 -7.89 -19.15 31.07
N LYS A 493 -8.62 -19.46 32.16
CA LYS A 493 -8.58 -18.70 33.41
C LYS A 493 -7.17 -18.60 33.96
N LYS A 494 -6.43 -19.71 33.96
CA LYS A 494 -5.02 -19.75 34.36
C LYS A 494 -4.16 -18.86 33.48
N PHE A 495 -4.32 -18.94 32.15
CA PHE A 495 -3.57 -18.12 31.21
C PHE A 495 -3.82 -16.63 31.41
N VAL A 496 -5.06 -16.21 31.60
CA VAL A 496 -5.41 -14.78 31.80
C VAL A 496 -5.21 -14.30 33.24
N GLY A 497 -4.66 -15.13 34.12
CA GLY A 497 -4.41 -14.77 35.52
C GLY A 497 -5.68 -14.57 36.35
N TYR A 498 -6.80 -15.16 35.93
CA TYR A 498 -8.07 -15.06 36.64
C TYR A 498 -8.13 -16.11 37.77
N ASN A 499 -7.84 -15.66 38.99
CA ASN A 499 -8.01 -16.44 40.22
C ASN A 499 -9.42 -16.22 40.78
N GLY A 500 -10.44 -16.69 40.05
CA GLY A 500 -11.83 -16.70 40.50
C GLY A 500 -12.19 -17.99 41.21
#